data_AF-A0A0M0T645-F1
#
_entry.id   AF-A0A0M0T645-F1
#
_cell.length_a   1.000
_cell.length_b   1.000
_cell.length_c   1.000
_cell.angle_alpha   90.00
_cell.angle_beta   90.00
_cell.angle_gamma   90.00
#
_symmetry.space_group_name_H-M   'P 1'
#
loop_
_entity.id
_entity.type
_entity.pdbx_description
1 polymer ?
#
loop_
_entity_poly.entity_id
_entity_poly.type
_entity_poly.pdbx_seq_one_letter_code
_entity_poly.pdbx_strand_id
1 'polypeptide(L)'
;YTARVILEELCNRLGVNRRGNLHEMSEACITALRGSGRIILVDEAENLPYRALETLRRIHDKSGVGIVLAGMPRLILNLKGKRGEYKQLYSRVGFALPMGDSLPEADIQEIARSLLPEIEGDDIRQALFTACKGNARRLFKYLRGVSRASQLSGQPVDVGMINEFSKMLIN
;
A
#
# COMPACT_ATOMS: atom_id res chain seq x y z
N TYR A 1 9.49 -14.08 -0.74
CA TYR A 1 10.62 -13.19 -1.08
C TYR A 1 11.78 -13.43 -0.12
N THR A 2 13.03 -13.55 -0.59
CA THR A 2 14.21 -13.72 0.28
C THR A 2 15.04 -12.44 0.34
N ALA A 3 15.93 -12.31 1.33
CA ALA A 3 16.86 -11.17 1.43
C ALA A 3 17.71 -10.98 0.16
N ARG A 4 18.08 -12.10 -0.50
CA ARG A 4 18.79 -12.08 -1.77
C ARG A 4 17.98 -11.38 -2.87
N VAL A 5 16.72 -11.78 -3.04
CA VAL A 5 15.85 -11.22 -4.08
C VAL A 5 15.63 -9.72 -3.86
N ILE A 6 15.48 -9.27 -2.60
CA ILE A 6 15.39 -7.83 -2.29
C ILE A 6 16.66 -7.09 -2.72
N LEU A 7 17.84 -7.61 -2.37
CA LEU A 7 19.09 -6.97 -2.75
C LEU A 7 19.29 -6.96 -4.27
N GLU A 8 18.89 -8.02 -4.97
CA GLU A 8 18.95 -8.07 -6.44
C GLU A 8 18.05 -7.01 -7.07
N GLU A 9 16.82 -6.85 -6.55
CA GLU A 9 15.88 -5.82 -7.01
C GLU A 9 16.37 -4.40 -6.69
N LEU A 10 16.91 -4.17 -5.49
CA LEU A 10 17.50 -2.89 -5.13
C LEU A 10 18.72 -2.55 -6.00
N CYS A 11 19.62 -3.51 -6.22
CA CYS A 11 20.76 -3.32 -7.10
C CYS A 11 20.30 -2.92 -8.51
N ASN A 12 19.29 -3.60 -9.04
CA ASN A 12 18.71 -3.32 -10.35
C ASN A 12 18.15 -1.89 -10.43
N ARG A 13 17.36 -1.47 -9.45
CA ARG A 13 16.77 -0.13 -9.40
C ARG A 13 17.79 0.99 -9.18
N LEU A 14 18.89 0.69 -8.50
CA LEU A 14 19.99 1.63 -8.25
C LEU A 14 21.01 1.67 -9.39
N GLY A 15 20.90 0.77 -10.38
CA GLY A 15 21.87 0.68 -11.48
C GLY A 15 23.25 0.19 -11.03
N VAL A 16 23.34 -0.54 -9.92
CA VAL A 16 24.61 -1.08 -9.39
C VAL A 16 24.78 -2.56 -9.71
N ASN A 17 26.01 -3.05 -9.60
CA ASN A 17 26.32 -4.43 -9.96
C ASN A 17 25.56 -5.43 -9.06
N ARG A 18 24.88 -6.38 -9.71
CA ARG A 18 24.10 -7.47 -9.09
C ARG A 18 24.92 -8.74 -8.87
N ARG A 19 26.17 -8.77 -9.33
CA ARG A 19 27.06 -9.93 -9.20
C ARG A 19 27.79 -9.84 -7.87
N GLY A 20 27.82 -10.96 -7.16
CA GLY A 20 28.53 -11.05 -5.90
C GLY A 20 27.77 -11.85 -4.85
N ASN A 21 28.36 -11.92 -3.67
CA ASN A 21 27.68 -12.42 -2.48
C ASN A 21 26.74 -11.36 -1.89
N LEU A 22 25.91 -11.76 -0.92
CA LEU A 22 24.93 -10.85 -0.28
C LEU A 22 25.58 -9.60 0.34
N HIS A 23 26.80 -9.74 0.86
CA HIS A 23 27.49 -8.63 1.51
C HIS A 23 27.91 -7.57 0.49
N GLU A 24 28.53 -7.99 -0.61
CA GLU A 24 28.93 -7.11 -1.72
C GLU A 24 27.74 -6.35 -2.30
N MET A 25 26.62 -7.04 -2.53
CA MET A 25 25.39 -6.43 -3.01
C MET A 25 24.82 -5.41 -2.01
N SER A 26 24.83 -5.75 -0.72
CA SER A 26 24.37 -4.84 0.32
C SER A 26 25.23 -3.58 0.39
N GLU A 27 26.56 -3.70 0.35
CA GLU A 27 27.46 -2.55 0.40
C GLU A 27 27.35 -1.68 -0.87
N ALA A 28 27.15 -2.30 -2.05
CA ALA A 28 26.86 -1.58 -3.28
C ALA A 28 25.57 -0.75 -3.17
N CYS A 29 24.49 -1.36 -2.65
CA CYS A 29 23.24 -0.64 -2.39
C CYS A 29 23.44 0.52 -1.40
N ILE A 30 24.10 0.26 -0.26
CA ILE A 30 24.35 1.27 0.78
C ILE A 30 25.13 2.45 0.21
N THR A 31 26.18 2.18 -0.57
CA THR A 31 27.02 3.21 -1.19
C THR A 31 26.21 4.07 -2.16
N ALA A 32 25.38 3.45 -3.00
CA ALA A 32 24.52 4.17 -3.96
C ALA A 32 23.38 4.96 -3.29
N LEU A 33 22.96 4.55 -2.11
CA LEU A 33 21.89 5.18 -1.34
C LEU A 33 22.38 6.33 -0.44
N ARG A 34 23.61 6.25 0.07
CA ARG A 34 24.16 7.25 0.99
C ARG A 34 24.22 8.63 0.32
N GLY A 35 23.62 9.63 0.97
CA GLY A 35 23.58 11.01 0.46
C GLY A 35 22.74 11.20 -0.80
N SER A 36 22.00 10.18 -1.25
CA SER A 36 21.22 10.26 -2.49
C SER A 36 19.90 11.02 -2.37
N GLY A 37 19.43 11.28 -1.15
CA GLY A 37 18.10 11.84 -0.90
C GLY A 37 16.94 10.90 -1.24
N ARG A 38 17.22 9.61 -1.55
CA ARG A 38 16.19 8.62 -1.90
C ARG A 38 15.53 8.01 -0.67
N ILE A 39 14.35 7.44 -0.88
CA ILE A 39 13.58 6.66 0.10
C ILE A 39 13.32 5.28 -0.51
N ILE A 40 13.35 4.23 0.33
CA ILE A 40 12.96 2.87 -0.07
C ILE A 40 11.51 2.64 0.37
N LEU A 41 10.62 2.39 -0.58
CA LEU A 41 9.24 1.96 -0.33
C LEU A 41 9.13 0.46 -0.58
N VAL A 42 8.62 -0.28 0.41
CA VAL A 42 8.39 -1.72 0.32
C VAL A 42 6.91 -1.97 0.53
N ASP A 43 6.22 -2.32 -0.54
CA ASP A 43 4.82 -2.77 -0.49
C ASP A 43 4.75 -4.26 -0.13
N GLU A 44 3.60 -4.69 0.40
CA GLU A 44 3.35 -6.06 0.89
C GLU A 44 4.43 -6.58 1.85
N ALA A 45 5.00 -5.69 2.68
CA ALA A 45 6.12 -5.99 3.55
C ALA A 45 5.81 -7.09 4.59
N GLU A 46 4.53 -7.37 4.86
CA GLU A 46 4.13 -8.49 5.73
C GLU A 46 4.54 -9.85 5.19
N ASN A 47 4.82 -9.96 3.89
CA ASN A 47 5.27 -11.18 3.24
C ASN A 47 6.80 -11.36 3.33
N LEU A 48 7.52 -10.37 3.89
CA LEU A 48 8.96 -10.45 4.04
C LEU A 48 9.35 -11.28 5.27
N PRO A 49 10.28 -12.24 5.11
CA PRO A 49 10.84 -12.95 6.24
C PRO A 49 11.72 -12.03 7.08
N TYR A 50 11.96 -12.39 8.33
CA TYR A 50 12.78 -11.62 9.26
C TYR A 50 14.14 -11.21 8.68
N ARG A 51 14.87 -12.14 8.04
CA ARG A 51 16.18 -11.85 7.42
C ARG A 51 16.12 -10.73 6.37
N ALA A 52 15.02 -10.64 5.64
CA ALA A 52 14.81 -9.61 4.63
C ALA A 52 14.56 -8.23 5.28
N LEU A 53 13.70 -8.19 6.30
CA LEU A 53 13.45 -6.99 7.11
C LEU A 53 14.73 -6.51 7.82
N GLU A 54 15.53 -7.44 8.37
CA GLU A 54 16.80 -7.11 9.01
C GLU A 54 17.82 -6.55 8.00
N THR A 55 17.84 -7.07 6.77
CA THR A 55 18.68 -6.55 5.69
C THR A 55 18.29 -5.11 5.36
N LEU A 56 16.99 -4.82 5.19
CA LEU A 56 16.49 -3.47 4.96
C LEU A 56 16.85 -2.53 6.13
N ARG A 57 16.67 -2.97 7.37
CA ARG A 57 17.08 -2.22 8.58
C ARG A 57 18.57 -1.89 8.57
N ARG A 58 19.44 -2.83 8.17
CA ARG A 58 20.89 -2.59 8.05
C ARG A 58 21.22 -1.56 6.96
N ILE A 59 20.51 -1.60 5.84
CA ILE A 59 20.66 -0.61 4.76
C ILE A 59 20.28 0.77 5.29
N HIS A 60 19.13 0.92 5.95
CA HIS A 60 18.71 2.16 6.61
C HIS A 60 19.80 2.70 7.52
N ASP A 61 20.28 1.90 8.49
CA ASP A 61 21.26 2.35 9.48
C ASP A 61 22.59 2.80 8.84
N LYS A 62 23.05 2.12 7.79
CA LYS A 62 24.36 2.41 7.16
C LYS A 62 24.32 3.48 6.08
N SER A 63 23.19 3.65 5.39
CA SER A 63 23.03 4.61 4.29
C SER A 63 22.35 5.91 4.76
N GLY A 64 21.58 5.87 5.86
CA GLY A 64 20.82 6.99 6.37
C GLY A 64 19.53 7.29 5.59
N VAL A 65 19.15 6.44 4.62
CA VAL A 65 17.91 6.65 3.84
C VAL A 65 16.68 6.22 4.62
N GLY A 66 15.58 6.95 4.41
CA GLY A 66 14.28 6.56 4.94
C GLY A 66 13.79 5.25 4.31
N ILE A 67 13.12 4.42 5.12
CA ILE A 67 12.43 3.22 4.66
C ILE A 67 10.97 3.29 5.09
N VAL A 68 10.06 3.04 4.15
CA VAL A 68 8.63 2.91 4.40
C VAL A 68 8.22 1.47 4.10
N LEU A 69 7.69 0.79 5.12
CA LEU A 69 7.13 -0.55 5.00
C LEU A 69 5.60 -0.43 4.98
N ALA A 70 5.00 -0.73 3.83
CA ALA A 70 3.56 -0.76 3.64
C ALA A 70 3.09 -2.21 3.57
N GLY A 71 1.91 -2.49 4.13
CA GLY A 71 1.41 -3.84 4.20
C GLY A 71 0.21 -4.00 5.12
N MET A 72 -0.23 -5.24 5.26
CA MET A 72 -1.35 -5.61 6.12
C MET A 72 -1.03 -5.40 7.61
N PRO A 73 -2.03 -5.22 8.50
CA PRO A 73 -1.81 -4.97 9.93
C PRO A 73 -0.87 -5.96 10.64
N ARG A 74 -0.84 -7.22 10.17
CA ARG A 74 0.08 -8.25 10.68
C ARG A 74 1.56 -7.91 10.51
N LEU A 75 1.92 -6.97 9.64
CA LEU A 75 3.28 -6.46 9.51
C LEU A 75 3.83 -5.97 10.85
N ILE A 76 3.03 -5.26 11.65
CA ILE A 76 3.44 -4.77 12.98
C ILE A 76 3.80 -5.96 13.90
N LEU A 77 3.02 -7.04 13.84
CA LEU A 77 3.30 -8.27 14.59
C LEU A 77 4.60 -8.93 14.11
N ASN A 78 4.82 -8.98 12.80
CA ASN A 78 6.05 -9.51 12.20
C ASN A 78 7.29 -8.71 12.61
N LEU A 79 7.17 -7.38 12.73
CA LEU A 79 8.27 -6.50 13.17
C LEU A 79 8.58 -6.64 14.66
N LYS A 80 7.58 -6.88 15.51
CA LYS A 80 7.77 -7.14 16.94
C LYS A 80 8.26 -8.57 17.22
N GLY A 81 7.88 -9.52 16.36
CA GLY A 81 8.07 -10.95 16.58
C GLY A 81 7.01 -11.52 17.53
N LYS A 82 6.78 -12.83 17.48
CA LYS A 82 5.71 -13.50 18.26
C LYS A 82 5.84 -13.32 19.78
N ARG A 83 7.06 -13.08 20.26
CA ARG A 83 7.39 -12.89 21.70
C ARG A 83 8.28 -11.68 21.97
N GLY A 84 8.35 -10.71 21.06
CA GLY A 84 9.24 -9.55 21.23
C GLY A 84 10.71 -9.81 20.85
N GLU A 85 11.00 -10.95 20.23
CA GLU A 85 12.35 -11.40 19.83
C GLU A 85 13.04 -10.43 18.85
N TYR A 86 12.28 -9.56 18.19
CA TYR A 86 12.78 -8.62 17.19
C TYR A 86 12.83 -7.17 17.69
N LYS A 87 12.98 -6.97 19.01
CA LYS A 87 13.08 -5.64 19.63
C LYS A 87 14.15 -4.75 18.97
N GLN A 88 15.26 -5.32 18.52
CA GLN A 88 16.31 -4.59 17.80
C GLN A 88 15.82 -3.98 16.48
N LEU A 89 14.93 -4.66 15.77
CA LEU A 89 14.35 -4.19 14.52
C LEU A 89 13.22 -3.19 14.78
N TYR A 90 12.30 -3.55 15.67
CA TYR A 90 11.18 -2.66 16.03
C TYR A 90 11.64 -1.33 16.64
N SER A 91 12.74 -1.32 17.40
CA SER A 91 13.30 -0.07 17.98
C SER A 91 13.75 0.97 16.93
N ARG A 92 13.95 0.54 15.68
CA ARG A 92 14.29 1.43 14.55
C ARG A 92 13.06 1.92 13.78
N VAL A 93 11.87 1.44 14.12
CA VAL A 93 10.61 1.91 13.55
C VAL A 93 10.20 3.17 14.31
N GLY A 94 10.36 4.34 13.69
CA GLY A 94 10.01 5.61 14.31
C GLY A 94 8.50 5.86 14.39
N PHE A 95 7.75 5.43 13.37
CA PHE A 95 6.31 5.67 13.28
C PHE A 95 5.59 4.41 12.77
N ALA A 96 4.44 4.12 13.36
CA ALA A 96 3.48 3.16 12.84
C ALA A 96 2.17 3.91 12.60
N LEU A 97 1.72 3.94 11.35
CA LEU A 97 0.50 4.64 10.93
C LEU A 97 -0.55 3.58 10.55
N PRO A 98 -1.38 3.12 11.51
CA PRO A 98 -2.48 2.22 11.19
C PRO A 98 -3.56 2.98 10.42
N MET A 99 -3.93 2.50 9.23
CA MET A 99 -4.99 3.09 8.41
C MET A 99 -6.41 2.64 8.83
N GLY A 100 -6.51 1.75 9.81
CA GLY A 100 -7.78 1.14 10.22
C GLY A 100 -8.32 0.10 9.22
N ASP A 101 -9.49 -0.45 9.53
CA ASP A 101 -10.15 -1.47 8.70
C ASP A 101 -11.16 -0.88 7.69
N SER A 102 -11.45 0.42 7.81
CA SER A 102 -12.44 1.12 7.01
C SER A 102 -12.11 2.61 6.90
N LEU A 103 -12.30 3.16 5.71
CA LEU A 103 -12.26 4.60 5.46
C LEU A 103 -13.45 5.30 6.12
N PRO A 104 -13.22 6.49 6.72
CA PRO A 104 -14.29 7.39 7.14
C PRO A 104 -15.25 7.73 6.00
N GLU A 105 -16.50 8.01 6.35
CA GLU A 105 -17.53 8.42 5.39
C GLU A 105 -17.14 9.69 4.64
N ALA A 106 -16.58 10.69 5.35
CA ALA A 106 -16.11 11.93 4.76
C ALA A 106 -15.05 11.68 3.66
N ASP A 107 -14.08 10.79 3.91
CA ASP A 107 -13.05 10.46 2.93
C ASP A 107 -13.64 9.77 1.70
N ILE A 108 -14.63 8.89 1.89
CA ILE A 108 -15.34 8.23 0.79
C ILE A 108 -16.11 9.24 -0.05
N GLN A 109 -16.79 10.17 0.59
CA GLN A 109 -17.54 11.23 -0.10
C GLN A 109 -16.60 12.14 -0.92
N GLU A 110 -15.46 12.53 -0.35
CA GLU A 110 -14.45 13.33 -1.05
C GLU A 110 -13.80 12.56 -2.22
N ILE A 111 -13.46 11.28 -2.03
CA ILE A 111 -12.95 10.43 -3.12
C ILE A 111 -13.98 10.29 -4.24
N ALA A 112 -15.25 10.05 -3.90
CA ALA A 112 -16.33 9.92 -4.87
C ALA A 112 -16.52 11.23 -5.66
N ARG A 113 -16.56 12.37 -4.97
CA ARG A 113 -16.67 13.70 -5.59
C ARG A 113 -15.51 14.00 -6.53
N SER A 114 -14.28 13.64 -6.15
CA SER A 114 -13.10 13.86 -6.98
C SER A 114 -13.09 13.01 -8.25
N LEU A 115 -13.69 11.81 -8.22
CA LEU A 115 -13.61 10.86 -9.32
C LEU A 115 -14.80 10.93 -10.28
N LEU A 116 -15.98 11.34 -9.78
CA LEU A 116 -17.19 11.51 -10.58
C LEU A 116 -17.86 12.84 -10.18
N PRO A 117 -17.29 13.98 -10.61
CA PRO A 117 -17.83 15.30 -10.26
C PRO A 117 -19.25 15.51 -10.81
N GLU A 118 -19.62 14.81 -11.89
CA GLU A 118 -20.98 14.80 -12.44
C GLU A 118 -22.03 14.11 -11.55
N ILE A 119 -21.61 13.37 -10.52
CA ILE A 119 -22.54 12.78 -9.54
C ILE A 119 -22.91 13.84 -8.50
N GLU A 120 -24.02 14.51 -8.75
CA GLU A 120 -24.68 15.40 -7.81
C GLU A 120 -25.85 14.67 -7.13
N GLY A 121 -25.72 14.40 -5.83
CA GLY A 121 -26.78 13.80 -5.02
C GLY A 121 -26.26 13.20 -3.72
N ASP A 122 -26.79 13.65 -2.58
CA ASP A 122 -26.46 13.07 -1.26
C ASP A 122 -26.94 11.61 -1.16
N ASP A 123 -28.05 11.29 -1.82
CA ASP A 123 -28.60 9.94 -1.95
C ASP A 123 -27.65 8.98 -2.67
N ILE A 124 -27.04 9.42 -3.79
CA ILE A 124 -26.06 8.64 -4.54
C ILE A 124 -24.79 8.42 -3.71
N ARG A 125 -24.31 9.47 -3.03
CA ARG A 125 -23.16 9.39 -2.11
C ARG A 125 -23.42 8.43 -0.96
N GLN A 126 -24.60 8.49 -0.34
CA GLN A 126 -24.98 7.58 0.74
C GLN A 126 -25.07 6.13 0.24
N ALA A 127 -25.62 5.91 -0.96
CA ALA A 127 -25.68 4.60 -1.58
C ALA A 127 -24.27 4.03 -1.84
N LEU A 128 -23.35 4.85 -2.35
CA LEU A 128 -21.94 4.46 -2.55
C LEU A 128 -21.24 4.11 -1.23
N PHE A 129 -21.42 4.93 -0.19
CA PHE A 129 -20.85 4.65 1.14
C PHE A 129 -21.35 3.31 1.69
N THR A 130 -22.67 3.10 1.64
CA THR A 130 -23.33 1.87 2.09
C THR A 130 -22.83 0.65 1.30
N ALA A 131 -22.68 0.78 -0.02
CA ALA A 131 -22.25 -0.31 -0.89
C ALA A 131 -20.76 -0.68 -0.72
N CYS A 132 -19.88 0.32 -0.49
CA CYS A 132 -18.45 0.09 -0.34
C CYS A 132 -18.02 -0.31 1.07
N LYS A 133 -18.83 -0.03 2.10
CA LYS A 133 -18.58 -0.39 3.51
C LYS A 133 -17.21 0.06 4.01
N GLY A 134 -16.79 1.29 3.68
CA GLY A 134 -15.48 1.78 4.11
C GLY A 134 -14.29 1.30 3.28
N ASN A 135 -14.47 0.43 2.27
CA ASN A 135 -13.34 -0.15 1.54
C ASN A 135 -13.02 0.62 0.25
N ALA A 136 -11.84 1.23 0.19
CA ALA A 136 -11.37 1.99 -0.97
C ALA A 136 -11.41 1.18 -2.27
N ARG A 137 -10.93 -0.08 -2.26
CA ARG A 137 -10.90 -0.93 -3.45
C ARG A 137 -12.32 -1.24 -3.94
N ARG A 138 -13.27 -1.46 -3.03
CA ARG A 138 -14.70 -1.62 -3.37
C ARG A 138 -15.24 -0.32 -3.96
N LEU A 139 -14.99 0.83 -3.33
CA LEU A 139 -15.41 2.14 -3.84
C LEU A 139 -14.93 2.37 -5.28
N PHE A 140 -13.65 2.15 -5.57
CA PHE A 140 -13.11 2.31 -6.93
C PHE A 140 -13.78 1.37 -7.95
N LYS A 141 -14.12 0.14 -7.56
CA LYS A 141 -14.87 -0.78 -8.43
C LYS A 141 -16.28 -0.27 -8.71
N TYR A 142 -16.97 0.25 -7.71
CA TYR A 142 -18.30 0.86 -7.87
C TYR A 142 -18.24 2.06 -8.81
N LEU A 143 -17.36 3.02 -8.54
CA LEU A 143 -17.24 4.24 -9.34
C LEU A 143 -16.94 3.93 -10.81
N ARG A 144 -15.99 3.01 -11.09
CA ARG A 144 -15.72 2.57 -12.47
C ARG A 144 -16.91 1.86 -13.12
N GLY A 145 -17.56 0.97 -12.39
CA GLY A 145 -18.67 0.18 -12.91
C GLY A 145 -19.87 1.05 -13.29
N VAL A 146 -20.24 1.94 -12.38
CA VAL A 146 -21.38 2.85 -12.52
C VAL A 146 -21.12 3.89 -13.60
N SER A 147 -19.91 4.47 -13.66
CA SER A 147 -19.52 5.38 -14.75
C SER A 147 -19.61 4.70 -16.12
N ARG A 148 -19.13 3.45 -16.23
CA ARG A 148 -19.23 2.68 -17.47
C ARG A 148 -20.68 2.34 -17.84
N ALA A 149 -21.52 1.98 -16.86
CA ALA A 149 -22.94 1.69 -17.09
C ALA A 149 -23.70 2.94 -17.57
N SER A 150 -23.42 4.10 -16.99
CA SER A 150 -23.97 5.39 -17.41
C SER A 150 -23.59 5.71 -18.86
N GLN A 151 -22.31 5.55 -19.24
CA GLN A 151 -21.85 5.77 -20.61
C GLN A 151 -22.52 4.83 -21.63
N LEU A 152 -22.74 3.57 -21.28
CA LEU A 152 -23.37 2.58 -22.17
C LEU A 152 -24.88 2.79 -22.32
N SER A 153 -25.56 3.20 -21.24
CA SER A 153 -27.00 3.45 -21.23
C SER A 153 -27.38 4.84 -21.73
N GLY A 154 -26.44 5.78 -21.75
CA GLY A 154 -26.69 7.19 -22.02
C GLY A 154 -27.49 7.90 -20.93
N GLN A 155 -27.68 7.25 -19.77
CA GLN A 155 -28.41 7.80 -18.63
C GLN A 155 -27.43 8.28 -17.55
N PRO A 156 -27.76 9.34 -16.80
CA PRO A 156 -26.95 9.76 -15.66
C PRO A 156 -26.90 8.68 -14.59
N VAL A 157 -25.87 8.72 -13.77
CA VAL A 157 -25.73 7.81 -12.63
C VAL A 157 -26.86 8.04 -11.63
N ASP A 158 -27.50 6.96 -11.19
CA ASP A 158 -28.52 6.99 -10.13
C ASP A 158 -28.26 5.91 -9.05
N VAL A 159 -29.08 5.96 -7.99
CA VAL A 159 -29.04 4.99 -6.89
C VAL A 159 -29.39 3.57 -7.36
N GLY A 160 -30.24 3.44 -8.39
CA GLY A 160 -30.63 2.16 -8.96
C GLY A 160 -29.44 1.40 -9.56
N MET A 161 -28.64 2.09 -10.38
CA MET A 161 -27.42 1.55 -10.99
C MET A 161 -26.41 1.08 -9.93
N ILE A 162 -26.23 1.85 -8.85
CA ILE A 162 -25.34 1.45 -7.74
C ILE A 162 -25.84 0.16 -7.09
N ASN A 163 -27.14 0.09 -6.80
CA ASN A 163 -27.75 -1.08 -6.15
C ASN A 163 -27.67 -2.32 -7.04
N GLU A 164 -27.90 -2.21 -8.35
CA GLU A 164 -27.73 -3.33 -9.28
C GLU A 164 -26.28 -3.78 -9.35
N PHE A 165 -25.34 -2.84 -9.49
CA PHE A 165 -23.91 -3.17 -9.56
C PHE A 165 -23.41 -3.82 -8.26
N SER A 166 -23.99 -3.46 -7.12
CA SER A 166 -23.66 -4.08 -5.82
C SER A 166 -24.00 -5.57 -5.75
N LYS A 167 -25.04 -6.01 -6.48
CA LYS A 167 -25.43 -7.42 -6.57
C LYS A 167 -24.50 -8.24 -7.47
N MET A 168 -23.82 -7.59 -8.41
CA MET A 168 -22.91 -8.23 -9.37
C MET A 168 -21.48 -8.38 -8.85
N LEU A 169 -21.08 -7.56 -7.86
CA LEU A 169 -19.75 -7.64 -7.26
C LEU A 169 -19.66 -8.75 -6.21
N ILE A 170 -18.62 -9.57 -6.31
CA ILE A 170 -18.27 -10.55 -5.27
C ILE A 170 -17.87 -9.77 -4.00
N ASN A 171 -18.57 -10.05 -2.90
CA ASN A 171 -18.37 -9.45 -1.58
C ASN A 171 -17.21 -10.09 -0.83
#